data_AF-A0A920UYW1-F1
#
_entry.id   AF-A0A920UYW1-F1
#
_cell.length_a   1.000
_cell.length_b   1.000
_cell.length_c   1.000
_cell.angle_alpha   90.00
_cell.angle_beta   90.00
_cell.angle_gamma   90.00
#
_symmetry.space_group_name_H-M   'P 1'
#
loop_
_entity.id
_entity.type
_entity.pdbx_description
1 polymer ?
#
loop_
_entity_poly.entity_id
_entity_poly.type
_entity_poly.pdbx_seq_one_letter_code
_entity_poly.pdbx_strand_id
1 'polypeptide(L)'
;MLQFSLNCFNAVPDIAGMVVGVSAIDQWFHSLCQAPAKCLGVFIGGASRSETVLRGLEALTSHAEADDWVLVHDAARPCLRVSDLQYLIDEVVDEEAGGNFLAAPVWDTLKEADQHGNVHKTLCRQRVWRAMTPQMFRLGELTQALKPAQGLSRTCPMKHRPSRDLAGRSNWCADERVI
;
A
#
# COMPACT_ATOMS: atom_id res chain seq x y z
N MET A 1 -16.04 7.45 -4.25
CA MET A 1 -14.74 7.36 -3.54
C MET A 1 -13.70 6.67 -4.41
N LEU A 2 -13.92 5.41 -4.81
CA LEU A 2 -13.00 4.65 -5.67
C LEU A 2 -12.50 5.41 -6.90
N GLN A 3 -13.37 6.08 -7.67
CA GLN A 3 -12.96 6.87 -8.85
C GLN A 3 -11.90 7.94 -8.54
N PHE A 4 -11.95 8.59 -7.37
CA PHE A 4 -10.95 9.60 -7.00
C PHE A 4 -9.57 8.95 -6.79
N SER A 5 -9.53 7.78 -6.13
CA SER A 5 -8.30 7.00 -6.00
C SER A 5 -7.77 6.59 -7.37
N LEU A 6 -8.63 6.04 -8.25
CA LEU A 6 -8.24 5.64 -9.61
C LEU A 6 -7.66 6.80 -10.42
N ASN A 7 -8.29 7.97 -10.35
CA ASN A 7 -7.81 9.17 -11.04
C ASN A 7 -6.45 9.64 -10.52
N CYS A 8 -6.23 9.57 -9.21
CA CYS A 8 -4.96 9.94 -8.59
C CYS A 8 -3.82 9.06 -9.08
N PHE A 9 -4.00 7.73 -9.06
CA PHE A 9 -2.99 6.79 -9.57
C PHE A 9 -2.78 6.93 -11.07
N ASN A 10 -3.84 7.16 -11.85
CA ASN A 10 -3.74 7.35 -13.30
C ASN A 10 -2.95 8.61 -13.69
N ALA A 11 -2.93 9.63 -12.83
CA ALA A 11 -2.24 10.89 -13.07
C ALA A 11 -0.72 10.82 -12.81
N VAL A 12 -0.24 9.81 -12.07
CA VAL A 12 1.19 9.63 -11.77
C VAL A 12 1.86 8.91 -12.95
N PRO A 13 2.89 9.49 -13.60
CA PRO A 13 3.53 8.88 -14.77
C PRO A 13 4.18 7.53 -14.49
N ASP A 14 4.87 7.41 -13.35
CA ASP A 14 5.71 6.25 -13.00
C ASP A 14 4.92 4.96 -12.71
N ILE A 15 3.62 5.08 -12.47
CA ILE A 15 2.74 3.92 -12.31
C ILE A 15 2.47 3.32 -13.69
N ALA A 16 2.92 2.09 -13.93
CA ALA A 16 2.77 1.40 -15.21
C ALA A 16 1.37 0.78 -15.38
N GLY A 17 0.72 0.39 -14.29
CA GLY A 17 -0.60 -0.22 -14.32
C GLY A 17 -1.25 -0.26 -12.94
N MET A 18 -2.48 -0.77 -12.87
CA MET A 18 -3.15 -1.08 -11.61
C MET A 18 -4.20 -2.16 -11.83
N VAL A 19 -4.44 -2.97 -10.80
CA VAL A 19 -5.59 -3.91 -10.74
C VAL A 19 -6.55 -3.48 -9.65
N VAL A 20 -7.84 -3.69 -9.87
CA VAL A 20 -8.89 -3.29 -8.92
C VAL A 20 -9.61 -4.50 -8.36
N GLY A 21 -9.54 -4.68 -7.05
CA GLY A 21 -10.28 -5.72 -6.34
C GLY A 21 -11.70 -5.25 -6.02
N VAL A 22 -12.70 -6.02 -6.43
CA VAL A 22 -14.12 -5.77 -6.13
C VAL A 22 -14.77 -6.96 -5.43
N SER A 23 -15.90 -6.73 -4.79
CA SER A 23 -16.70 -7.82 -4.20
C SER A 23 -17.39 -8.64 -5.29
N ALA A 24 -17.57 -9.94 -5.07
CA ALA A 24 -18.29 -10.83 -5.99
C ALA A 24 -19.75 -10.40 -6.23
N ILE A 25 -20.34 -9.67 -5.27
CA ILE A 25 -21.71 -9.15 -5.34
C ILE A 25 -21.75 -7.66 -5.67
N ASP A 26 -20.61 -7.06 -6.04
CA ASP A 26 -20.57 -5.64 -6.39
C ASP A 26 -21.33 -5.40 -7.70
N GLN A 27 -22.31 -4.51 -7.66
CA GLN A 27 -23.12 -4.12 -8.82
C GLN A 27 -22.84 -2.67 -9.26
N TRP A 28 -21.97 -1.98 -8.53
CA TRP A 28 -21.77 -0.53 -8.64
C TRP A 28 -20.50 -0.18 -9.42
N PHE A 29 -19.50 -1.05 -9.43
CA PHE A 29 -18.22 -0.77 -10.06
C PHE A 29 -18.36 -0.36 -11.53
N HIS A 30 -19.07 -1.15 -12.34
CA HIS A 30 -19.24 -0.87 -13.76
C HIS A 30 -20.11 0.37 -14.07
N SER A 31 -20.99 0.77 -13.15
CA SER A 31 -21.88 1.92 -13.34
C SER A 31 -21.29 3.23 -12.79
N LEU A 32 -20.52 3.15 -11.70
CA LEU A 32 -19.98 4.31 -11.00
C LEU A 32 -18.52 4.61 -11.30
N CYS A 33 -17.77 3.64 -11.84
CA CYS A 33 -16.35 3.80 -12.12
C CYS A 33 -16.05 3.66 -13.61
N GLN A 34 -15.31 4.63 -14.13
CA GLN A 34 -14.67 4.55 -15.44
C GLN A 34 -13.29 3.96 -15.24
N ALA A 35 -12.99 2.88 -15.95
CA ALA A 35 -11.68 2.25 -15.90
C ALA A 35 -10.62 3.26 -16.38
N PRO A 36 -9.60 3.58 -15.56
CA PRO A 36 -8.51 4.43 -16.01
C PRO A 36 -7.72 3.74 -17.14
N ALA A 37 -6.98 4.52 -17.94
CA ALA A 37 -6.17 3.99 -19.04
C ALA A 37 -5.13 2.96 -18.56
N LYS A 38 -4.65 3.11 -17.32
CA LYS A 38 -3.69 2.21 -16.67
C LYS A 38 -4.36 1.02 -15.95
N CYS A 39 -5.67 0.81 -16.08
CA CYS A 39 -6.35 -0.33 -15.48
C CYS A 39 -6.02 -1.62 -16.26
N LEU A 40 -5.26 -2.53 -15.64
CA LEU A 40 -4.88 -3.81 -16.22
C LEU A 40 -5.98 -4.86 -16.07
N GLY A 41 -6.84 -4.72 -15.06
CA GLY A 41 -7.92 -5.66 -14.83
C GLY A 41 -8.68 -5.44 -13.52
N VAL A 42 -9.77 -6.18 -13.41
CA VAL A 42 -10.61 -6.23 -12.20
C VAL A 42 -10.64 -7.67 -11.72
N PHE A 43 -10.49 -7.89 -10.43
CA PHE A 43 -10.52 -9.22 -9.83
C PHE A 43 -11.48 -9.29 -8.65
N ILE A 44 -11.90 -10.49 -8.30
CA ILE A 44 -12.77 -10.73 -7.15
C ILE A 44 -11.93 -10.90 -5.88
N GLY A 45 -12.17 -10.02 -4.90
CA GLY A 45 -11.51 -10.05 -3.60
C GLY A 45 -11.75 -11.36 -2.82
N GLY A 46 -10.91 -11.58 -1.80
CA GLY A 46 -11.00 -12.72 -0.89
C GLY A 46 -11.89 -12.45 0.33
N ALA A 47 -11.94 -13.42 1.26
CA ALA A 47 -12.71 -13.33 2.49
C ALA A 47 -12.09 -12.36 3.52
N SER A 48 -10.82 -12.02 3.36
CA SER A 48 -10.10 -11.06 4.21
C SER A 48 -9.35 -10.03 3.37
N ARG A 49 -8.99 -8.88 3.97
CA ARG A 49 -8.15 -7.88 3.31
C ARG A 49 -6.85 -8.48 2.80
N SER A 50 -6.19 -9.32 3.59
CA SER A 50 -4.91 -9.94 3.21
C SER A 50 -5.06 -10.89 2.02
N GLU A 51 -6.16 -11.65 1.96
CA GLU A 51 -6.46 -12.52 0.82
C GLU A 51 -6.79 -11.72 -0.44
N THR A 52 -7.54 -10.61 -0.32
CA THR A 52 -7.78 -9.69 -1.44
C THR A 52 -6.49 -9.11 -1.98
N VAL A 53 -5.56 -8.68 -1.11
CA VAL A 53 -4.26 -8.18 -1.55
C VAL A 53 -3.49 -9.30 -2.27
N LEU A 54 -3.40 -10.50 -1.68
CA LEU A 54 -2.69 -11.63 -2.32
C LEU A 54 -3.21 -11.93 -3.73
N ARG A 55 -4.53 -12.00 -3.92
CA ARG A 55 -5.14 -12.21 -5.25
C ARG A 55 -4.82 -11.08 -6.23
N GLY A 56 -4.75 -9.85 -5.74
CA GLY A 56 -4.32 -8.70 -6.54
C GLY A 56 -2.86 -8.82 -7.00
N LEU A 57 -1.96 -9.21 -6.10
CA LEU A 57 -0.55 -9.46 -6.44
C LEU A 57 -0.40 -10.60 -7.44
N GLU A 58 -1.15 -11.68 -7.26
CA GLU A 58 -1.18 -12.81 -8.21
C GLU A 58 -1.66 -12.34 -9.60
N ALA A 59 -2.67 -11.47 -9.67
CA ALA A 59 -3.14 -10.88 -10.93
C ALA A 59 -2.11 -9.96 -11.60
N LEU A 60 -1.15 -9.42 -10.85
CA LEU A 60 -0.06 -8.59 -11.39
C LEU A 60 1.10 -9.42 -11.96
N THR A 61 1.23 -10.69 -11.61
CA THR A 61 2.37 -11.53 -12.05
C THR A 61 2.47 -11.74 -13.56
N SER A 62 1.39 -11.51 -14.32
CA SER A 62 1.43 -11.51 -15.80
C SER A 62 1.87 -10.18 -16.42
N HIS A 63 2.06 -9.14 -15.60
CA HIS A 63 2.36 -7.78 -16.02
C HIS A 63 3.63 -7.19 -15.39
N ALA A 64 4.13 -7.86 -14.35
CA ALA A 64 5.18 -7.38 -13.45
C ALA A 64 6.12 -8.52 -13.06
N GLU A 65 7.40 -8.21 -12.89
CA GLU A 65 8.39 -9.14 -12.37
C GLU A 65 8.43 -9.12 -10.84
N ALA A 66 9.01 -10.15 -10.22
CA ALA A 66 9.06 -10.27 -8.76
C ALA A 66 9.79 -9.10 -8.08
N ASP A 67 10.76 -8.50 -8.77
CA ASP A 67 11.51 -7.36 -8.28
C ASP A 67 10.83 -6.02 -8.61
N ASP A 68 9.68 -5.98 -9.30
CA ASP A 68 8.97 -4.72 -9.49
C ASP A 68 8.34 -4.22 -8.18
N TRP A 69 8.19 -2.90 -8.07
CA TRP A 69 7.53 -2.27 -6.94
C TRP A 69 6.01 -2.34 -7.10
N VAL A 70 5.31 -2.68 -6.01
CA VAL A 70 3.86 -2.71 -5.97
C VAL A 70 3.31 -1.79 -4.89
N LEU A 71 2.26 -1.04 -5.23
CA LEU A 71 1.53 -0.16 -4.31
C LEU A 71 0.18 -0.77 -3.90
N VAL A 72 -0.02 -0.98 -2.60
CA VAL A 72 -1.32 -1.40 -2.06
C VAL A 72 -2.05 -0.18 -1.47
N HIS A 73 -3.21 0.16 -2.07
CA HIS A 73 -4.04 1.28 -1.63
C HIS A 73 -5.44 0.87 -1.19
N ASP A 74 -5.96 1.58 -0.18
CA ASP A 74 -7.33 1.43 0.29
C ASP A 74 -8.27 2.39 -0.46
N ALA A 75 -9.19 1.82 -1.23
CA ALA A 75 -10.18 2.59 -2.00
C ALA A 75 -11.09 3.49 -1.14
N ALA A 76 -11.22 3.21 0.17
CA ALA A 76 -11.95 4.05 1.10
C ALA A 76 -11.22 5.37 1.45
N ARG A 77 -10.00 5.58 0.94
CA ARG A 77 -9.18 6.79 1.18
C ARG A 77 -9.00 7.59 -0.13
N PRO A 78 -10.05 8.28 -0.60
CA PRO A 78 -10.03 8.97 -1.89
C PRO A 78 -9.17 10.25 -1.90
N CYS A 79 -8.82 10.80 -0.74
CA CYS A 79 -8.13 12.09 -0.61
C CYS A 79 -6.60 11.98 -0.71
N LEU A 80 -6.08 10.98 -1.43
CA LEU A 80 -4.65 10.88 -1.73
C LEU A 80 -4.28 11.94 -2.76
N ARG A 81 -3.24 12.73 -2.49
CA ARG A 81 -2.71 13.71 -3.44
C ARG A 81 -1.67 13.07 -4.33
N VAL A 82 -1.67 13.47 -5.60
CA VAL A 82 -0.65 13.04 -6.58
C VAL A 82 0.76 13.36 -6.07
N SER A 83 0.96 14.51 -5.41
CA SER A 83 2.25 14.89 -4.82
C SER A 83 2.71 13.95 -3.72
N ASP A 84 1.80 13.45 -2.88
CA ASP A 84 2.15 12.56 -1.77
C ASP A 84 2.50 11.15 -2.30
N LEU A 85 1.82 10.73 -3.38
CA LEU A 85 2.11 9.49 -4.07
C LEU A 85 3.45 9.54 -4.80
N GLN A 86 3.74 10.64 -5.52
CA GLN A 86 5.03 10.84 -6.17
C GLN A 86 6.16 10.84 -5.13
N TYR A 87 5.97 11.57 -4.02
CA TYR A 87 6.93 11.59 -2.93
C TYR A 87 7.21 10.18 -2.35
N LEU A 88 6.17 9.36 -2.16
CA LEU A 88 6.35 7.98 -1.71
C LEU A 88 7.21 7.15 -2.68
N ILE A 89 6.99 7.31 -3.99
CA ILE A 89 7.72 6.61 -5.04
C ILE A 89 9.18 7.07 -5.11
N ASP A 90 9.42 8.38 -5.02
CA ASP A 90 10.76 8.96 -5.09
C ASP A 90 11.63 8.56 -3.88
N GLU A 91 11.04 8.38 -2.70
CA GLU A 91 11.75 8.04 -1.46
C GLU A 91 12.12 6.56 -1.32
N VAL A 92 11.55 5.67 -2.15
CA VAL A 92 11.81 4.22 -2.09
C VAL A 92 13.18 3.82 -2.66
N VAL A 93 13.89 4.76 -3.29
CA VAL A 93 15.15 4.56 -4.03
C VAL A 93 16.33 4.09 -3.13
N ASP A 94 16.18 4.05 -1.81
CA ASP A 94 17.18 3.48 -0.90
C ASP A 94 16.94 1.96 -0.74
N GLU A 95 17.60 1.15 -1.59
CA GLU A 95 17.48 -0.33 -1.68
C GLU A 95 17.60 -1.07 -0.33
N GLU A 96 18.14 -0.44 0.72
CA GLU A 96 18.19 -1.01 2.08
C GLU A 96 16.81 -1.15 2.74
N ALA A 97 15.81 -0.37 2.31
CA ALA A 97 14.45 -0.43 2.85
C ALA A 97 13.61 -1.41 2.03
N GLY A 98 13.24 -2.56 2.64
CA GLY A 98 12.33 -3.56 2.04
C GLY A 98 10.88 -3.09 1.85
N GLY A 99 10.62 -1.77 1.78
CA GLY A 99 9.31 -1.16 1.59
C GLY A 99 9.15 0.20 2.28
N ASN A 100 8.15 0.98 1.85
CA ASN A 100 7.83 2.30 2.39
C ASN A 100 6.31 2.54 2.44
N PHE A 101 5.86 3.47 3.27
CA PHE A 101 4.45 3.86 3.35
C PHE A 101 4.31 5.27 3.92
N LEU A 102 3.21 5.94 3.55
CA LEU A 102 2.88 7.23 4.13
C LEU A 102 2.46 7.08 5.59
N ALA A 103 2.94 7.96 6.47
CA ALA A 103 2.59 7.97 7.88
C ALA A 103 2.27 9.38 8.37
N ALA A 104 1.37 9.49 9.34
CA ALA A 104 1.04 10.76 9.99
C ALA A 104 1.07 10.63 11.51
N PRO A 105 1.43 11.68 12.26
CA PRO A 105 1.38 11.66 13.72
C PRO A 105 -0.06 11.44 14.20
N VAL A 106 -0.21 10.75 15.33
CA VAL A 106 -1.52 10.54 15.95
C VAL A 106 -1.94 11.78 16.73
N TRP A 107 -3.13 12.29 16.45
CA TRP A 107 -3.72 13.45 17.13
C TRP A 107 -4.43 13.07 18.41
N ASP A 108 -5.12 11.93 18.38
CA ASP A 108 -5.93 11.43 19.49
C ASP A 108 -5.07 10.94 20.66
N THR A 109 -5.67 10.92 21.84
CA THR A 109 -5.04 10.30 23.01
C THR A 109 -5.16 8.78 22.90
N LEU A 110 -4.02 8.10 22.84
CA LEU A 110 -3.97 6.64 22.76
C LEU A 110 -3.95 6.02 24.16
N LYS A 111 -4.85 5.06 24.39
CA LYS A 111 -4.86 4.21 25.57
C LYS A 111 -4.46 2.80 25.17
N GLU A 112 -3.55 2.21 25.92
CA GLU A 112 -3.29 0.78 25.87
C GLU A 112 -4.30 0.09 26.79
N ALA A 113 -4.96 -0.94 26.27
CA ALA A 113 -5.88 -1.75 27.04
C ALA A 113 -5.16 -2.98 27.62
N ASP A 114 -5.58 -3.44 28.79
CA ASP A 114 -5.19 -4.76 29.29
C ASP A 114 -5.97 -5.89 28.61
N GLN A 115 -5.69 -7.13 28.99
CA GLN A 115 -6.37 -8.33 28.47
C GLN A 115 -7.89 -8.37 28.75
N HIS A 116 -8.40 -7.52 29.64
CA HIS A 116 -9.81 -7.42 30.00
C HIS A 116 -10.49 -6.20 29.34
N GLY A 117 -9.76 -5.44 28.52
CA GLY A 117 -10.28 -4.25 27.84
C GLY A 117 -10.31 -2.99 28.72
N ASN A 118 -9.74 -3.03 29.92
CA ASN A 118 -9.65 -1.85 30.78
C ASN A 118 -8.46 -0.98 30.38
N VAL A 119 -8.53 0.32 30.69
CA VAL A 119 -7.43 1.25 30.43
C VAL A 119 -6.22 0.87 31.31
N HIS A 120 -5.14 0.41 30.67
CA HIS A 120 -3.88 0.08 31.34
C HIS A 120 -2.96 1.30 31.46
N LYS A 121 -2.67 1.98 30.34
CA LYS A 121 -1.86 3.20 30.34
C LYS A 121 -2.17 4.12 29.16
N THR A 122 -1.70 5.37 29.26
CA THR A 122 -1.74 6.32 28.14
C THR A 122 -0.43 6.25 27.37
N LEU A 123 -0.48 6.05 26.06
CA LEU A 123 0.72 6.03 25.22
C LEU A 123 1.15 7.46 24.86
N CYS A 124 2.46 7.69 24.83
CA CYS A 124 3.02 8.95 24.36
C CYS A 124 2.82 9.08 22.84
N ARG A 125 1.84 9.88 22.42
CA ARG A 125 1.48 10.08 21.00
C ARG A 125 2.63 10.57 20.12
N GLN A 126 3.64 11.24 20.68
CA GLN A 126 4.83 11.70 19.93
C GLN A 126 5.65 10.54 19.35
N ARG A 127 5.49 9.33 19.91
CA ARG A 127 6.19 8.12 19.49
C ARG A 127 5.32 7.19 18.66
N VAL A 128 4.11 7.61 18.30
CA VAL A 128 3.15 6.77 17.57
C VAL A 128 2.69 7.49 16.31
N TRP A 129 2.79 6.78 15.20
CA TRP A 129 2.37 7.26 13.90
C TRP A 129 1.28 6.34 13.36
N ARG A 130 0.30 6.92 12.70
CA ARG A 130 -0.73 6.20 11.97
C ARG A 130 -0.19 5.88 10.59
N ALA A 131 0.04 4.60 10.32
CA ALA A 131 0.31 4.12 8.97
C ALA A 131 -0.90 4.43 8.06
N MET A 132 -0.60 4.91 6.85
CA MET A 132 -1.58 5.22 5.82
C MET A 132 -1.33 4.33 4.60
N THR A 133 -2.16 4.49 3.58
CA THR A 133 -1.96 3.88 2.27
C THR A 133 -1.80 5.02 1.25
N PRO A 134 -1.00 4.85 0.20
CA PRO A 134 -0.45 3.58 -0.30
C PRO A 134 0.73 3.02 0.51
N GLN A 135 0.91 1.71 0.45
CA GLN A 135 2.06 0.99 1.01
C GLN A 135 2.82 0.33 -0.15
N MET A 136 4.11 0.57 -0.24
CA MET A 136 4.97 0.20 -1.37
C MET A 136 5.96 -0.89 -0.92
N PHE A 137 6.01 -1.99 -1.65
CA PHE A 137 6.89 -3.14 -1.39
C PHE A 137 7.33 -3.78 -2.71
N ARG A 138 8.35 -4.63 -2.69
CA ARG A 138 8.65 -5.49 -3.84
C ARG A 138 7.54 -6.54 -4.01
N LEU A 139 7.10 -6.77 -5.24
CA LEU A 139 6.00 -7.68 -5.57
C LEU A 139 6.24 -9.09 -5.02
N GLY A 140 7.44 -9.64 -5.26
CA GLY A 140 7.84 -10.96 -4.81
C GLY A 140 7.84 -11.07 -3.28
N GLU A 141 8.47 -10.12 -2.59
CA GLU A 141 8.56 -10.12 -1.13
C GLU A 141 7.19 -10.03 -0.47
N LEU A 142 6.34 -9.10 -0.93
CA LEU A 142 5.00 -8.95 -0.38
C LEU A 142 4.13 -10.18 -0.65
N THR A 143 4.23 -10.77 -1.84
CA THR A 143 3.53 -11.99 -2.19
C THR A 143 3.92 -13.14 -1.26
N GLN A 144 5.22 -13.33 -1.01
CA GLN A 144 5.70 -14.36 -0.08
C GLN A 144 5.27 -14.08 1.37
N ALA A 145 5.29 -12.83 1.81
CA ALA A 145 4.87 -12.45 3.16
C ALA A 145 3.36 -12.67 3.41
N LEU A 146 2.53 -12.58 2.37
CA LEU A 146 1.08 -12.78 2.46
C LEU A 146 0.64 -14.23 2.24
N LYS A 147 1.46 -15.07 1.59
CA LYS A 147 1.18 -16.49 1.45
C LYS A 147 0.97 -17.11 2.85
N PRO A 148 -0.07 -17.94 3.03
CA PRO A 148 -0.27 -18.63 4.30
C PRO A 148 0.98 -19.43 4.65
N ALA A 149 1.68 -19.05 5.72
CA ALA A 149 2.78 -19.84 6.25
C ALA A 149 2.21 -21.19 6.69
N GLN A 150 2.75 -22.30 6.16
CA GLN A 150 2.62 -23.59 6.81
C GLN A 150 3.43 -23.52 8.12
N GLY A 151 2.81 -23.05 9.21
CA GLY A 151 3.31 -23.25 10.57
C GLY A 151 4.14 -22.14 11.23
N LEU A 152 4.04 -20.86 10.87
CA LEU A 152 4.64 -19.79 11.68
C LEU A 152 3.69 -18.63 12.01
N SER A 153 3.76 -18.22 13.29
CA SER A 153 3.16 -17.00 13.84
C SER A 153 3.55 -15.77 13.01
N ARG A 154 2.53 -15.03 12.56
CA ARG A 154 2.68 -13.82 11.73
C ARG A 154 3.42 -12.73 12.50
N THR A 155 4.72 -12.61 12.27
CA THR A 155 5.47 -11.40 12.60
C THR A 155 6.03 -10.82 11.31
N CYS A 156 5.59 -9.61 10.97
CA CYS A 156 6.11 -8.84 9.85
C CYS A 156 7.35 -8.09 10.37
N PRO A 157 8.57 -8.38 9.88
CA PRO A 157 9.77 -7.66 10.31
C PRO A 157 9.85 -6.33 9.56
N MET A 158 9.09 -5.32 10.00
CA MET A 158 9.29 -3.95 9.51
C MET A 158 10.53 -3.35 10.19
N LYS A 159 11.59 -3.14 9.42
CA LYS A 159 12.72 -2.30 9.84
C LYS A 159 12.32 -0.85 9.60
N HIS A 160 12.17 -0.06 10.67
CA HIS A 160 11.75 1.34 10.58
C HIS A 160 12.94 2.30 10.66
N ARG A 161 13.01 3.26 9.72
CA ARG A 161 13.88 4.43 9.79
C ARG A 161 13.02 5.70 9.85
N PRO A 162 13.27 6.65 10.75
CA PRO A 162 12.59 7.95 10.73
C PRO A 162 13.09 8.78 9.53
N SER A 163 12.18 9.52 8.90
CA SER A 163 12.47 10.41 7.77
C SER A 163 13.61 11.37 8.11
N ARG A 164 14.64 11.40 7.26
CA ARG A 164 15.71 12.39 7.32
C ARG A 164 15.36 13.56 6.41
N ASP A 165 15.70 14.73 6.90
CA ASP A 165 15.71 15.97 6.16
C ASP A 165 16.85 15.94 5.11
N LEU A 166 16.58 16.56 3.95
CA LEU A 166 17.52 17.22 3.01
C LEU A 166 17.97 16.50 1.72
N ALA A 167 17.55 17.17 0.64
CA ALA A 167 18.37 17.63 -0.50
C ALA A 167 19.11 16.58 -1.34
N GLY A 168 18.47 16.29 -2.49
CA GLY A 168 19.12 16.06 -3.77
C GLY A 168 19.93 14.76 -3.87
N ARG A 169 19.32 13.74 -4.48
CA ARG A 169 19.99 12.62 -5.16
C ARG A 169 18.97 11.88 -6.02
N SER A 170 19.14 11.97 -7.34
CA SER A 170 18.35 11.26 -8.34
C SER A 170 19.14 10.05 -8.84
N ASN A 171 18.83 8.86 -8.35
CA ASN A 171 19.30 7.60 -8.93
C ASN A 171 18.10 6.67 -9.15
N TRP A 172 17.21 7.05 -10.06
CA TRP A 172 16.20 6.15 -10.59
C TRP A 172 16.85 5.30 -11.69
N CYS A 173 16.88 3.98 -11.53
CA CYS A 173 17.31 3.07 -12.60
C CYS A 173 16.10 2.82 -13.50
N ALA A 174 16.23 3.12 -14.80
CA ALA A 174 15.12 3.11 -15.77
C ALA A 174 14.48 1.71 -16.02
N ASP A 175 15.03 0.66 -15.40
CA ASP A 175 14.58 -0.72 -15.56
C ASP A 175 13.60 -1.18 -14.45
N GLU A 176 13.41 -0.41 -13.37
CA GLU A 176 12.47 -0.72 -12.28
C GLU A 176 11.08 -0.11 -12.53
N ARG A 177 10.01 -0.92 -12.43
CA ARG A 177 8.63 -0.42 -12.63
C ARG A 177 7.85 -0.37 -11.32
N VAL A 178 6.92 0.59 -11.27
CA VAL A 178 5.94 0.72 -10.19
C VAL A 178 4.56 0.35 -10.72
N ILE A 179 3.88 -0.59 -10.05
CA ILE A 179 2.57 -1.13 -10.45
C ILE A 179 1.57 -1.10 -9.29
#